data_AF-C5LC72-F1
#
_entry.id   AF-C5LC72-F1
#
_cell.length_a   1.000
_cell.length_b   1.000
_cell.length_c   1.000
_cell.angle_alpha   90.00
_cell.angle_beta   90.00
_cell.angle_gamma   90.00
#
_symmetry.space_group_name_H-M   'P 1'
#
loop_
_entity.id
_entity.type
_entity.pdbx_description
1 polymer ?
#
loop_
_entity_poly.entity_id
_entity_poly.type
_entity_poly.pdbx_seq_one_letter_code
_entity_poly.pdbx_strand_id
1 'polypeptide(L)'
;MPPTTCAKALQLWQEKHEDANPEEAEVIKLMCLIPPIEKLDSALNTLVNVKHLSLSTNCIDKMIPLPGLKNLQILSLGRNQIKKIMCLEEAKKFHKISKNFKKLSSKNQ
;
A
#
# COMPACT_ATOMS: atom_id res chain seq x y z
N MET A 1 -4.23 -0.14 20.97
CA MET A 1 -3.82 1.02 20.14
C MET A 1 -4.54 0.90 18.82
N PRO A 2 -5.13 1.98 18.27
CA PRO A 2 -5.76 1.94 16.96
C PRO A 2 -4.70 1.67 15.87
N PRO A 3 -5.06 0.98 14.78
CA PRO A 3 -4.15 0.76 13.66
C PRO A 3 -3.75 2.07 12.98
N THR A 4 -2.60 2.06 12.32
CA THR A 4 -2.14 3.23 11.55
C THR A 4 -3.02 3.38 10.32
N THR A 5 -3.60 4.56 10.15
CA THR A 5 -4.36 4.91 8.95
C THR A 5 -3.42 5.35 7.83
N CYS A 6 -3.88 5.28 6.58
CA CYS A 6 -3.10 5.75 5.43
C CYS A 6 -2.68 7.22 5.59
N ALA A 7 -3.54 8.09 6.12
CA ALA A 7 -3.21 9.48 6.41
C ALA A 7 -2.03 9.61 7.40
N LYS A 8 -2.03 8.80 8.47
CA LYS A 8 -0.94 8.80 9.45
C LYS A 8 0.36 8.23 8.86
N ALA A 9 0.26 7.22 8.02
CA ALA A 9 1.40 6.67 7.29
C ALA A 9 2.04 7.70 6.35
N LEU A 10 1.22 8.49 5.63
CA LEU A 10 1.69 9.58 4.79
C LEU A 10 2.38 10.67 5.61
N GLN A 11 1.82 11.03 6.76
CA GLN A 11 2.45 12.00 7.68
C GLN A 11 3.83 11.50 8.13
N LEU A 12 3.96 10.24 8.56
CA LEU A 12 5.25 9.66 8.95
C LEU A 12 6.25 9.60 7.80
N TRP A 13 5.76 9.39 6.57
CA TRP A 13 6.61 9.41 5.39
C TRP A 13 7.10 10.82 5.06
N GLN A 14 6.22 11.82 5.21
CA GLN A 14 6.53 13.24 5.05
C GLN A 14 7.51 13.72 6.14
N GLU A 15 7.37 13.27 7.38
CA GLU A 15 8.35 13.54 8.44
C GLU A 15 9.74 12.98 8.11
N LYS A 16 9.82 11.89 7.34
CA LYS A 16 11.10 11.34 6.85
C LYS A 16 11.61 12.01 5.58
N HIS A 17 10.76 12.74 4.87
CA HIS A 17 11.07 13.45 3.64
C HIS A 17 10.51 14.87 3.79
N GLU A 18 11.14 15.65 4.67
CA GLU A 18 10.69 16.96 5.14
C GLU A 18 10.43 17.96 3.99
N ASP A 19 11.06 17.74 2.83
CA ASP A 19 10.98 18.58 1.62
C ASP A 19 10.12 17.98 0.50
N ALA A 20 9.47 16.82 0.70
CA ALA A 20 8.75 16.12 -0.35
C ALA A 20 7.24 16.04 -0.10
N ASN A 21 6.46 16.53 -1.06
CA ASN A 21 5.01 16.42 -1.03
C ASN A 21 4.57 15.00 -1.44
N PRO A 22 3.69 14.33 -0.68
CA PRO A 22 3.21 12.99 -1.04
C PRO A 22 2.45 12.98 -2.37
N GLU A 23 1.79 14.07 -2.75
CA GLU A 23 1.03 14.17 -4.00
C GLU A 23 1.92 14.24 -5.25
N GLU A 24 3.13 14.80 -5.10
CA GLU A 24 4.14 14.93 -6.17
C GLU A 24 5.17 13.80 -6.13
N ALA A 25 5.28 13.11 -5.01
CA ALA A 25 6.25 12.04 -4.82
C ALA A 25 5.97 10.86 -5.76
N GLU A 26 6.95 10.56 -6.61
CA GLU A 26 6.90 9.41 -7.50
C GLU A 26 7.11 8.08 -6.75
N VAL A 27 7.82 8.10 -5.62
CA VAL A 27 8.19 6.91 -4.86
C VAL A 27 7.86 7.08 -3.37
N ILE A 28 6.91 6.30 -2.89
CA ILE A 28 6.46 6.33 -1.51
C ILE A 28 6.65 4.96 -0.88
N LYS A 29 7.35 4.93 0.25
CA LYS A 29 7.72 3.69 0.97
C LYS A 29 7.14 3.72 2.38
N LEU A 30 5.95 3.14 2.53
CA LEU A 30 5.20 2.96 3.78
C LEU A 30 5.43 1.54 4.32
N MET A 31 6.64 1.26 4.79
CA MET A 31 7.00 -0.05 5.35
C MET A 31 7.42 0.05 6.81
N CYS A 32 7.16 -1.01 7.59
CA CYS A 32 7.54 -1.11 9.00
C CYS A 32 6.88 -0.04 9.90
N LEU A 33 5.56 0.15 9.72
CA LEU A 33 4.79 1.06 10.56
C LEU A 33 4.41 0.36 11.89
N ILE A 34 4.53 1.11 12.98
CA ILE A 34 4.16 0.68 14.33
C ILE A 34 3.16 1.71 14.88
N PRO A 35 1.86 1.37 15.04
CA PRO A 35 1.19 0.11 14.67
C PRO A 35 1.06 -0.11 13.15
N PRO A 36 0.85 -1.35 12.67
CA PRO A 36 0.74 -1.64 11.24
C PRO A 36 -0.57 -1.12 10.63
N ILE A 37 -0.57 -0.93 9.30
CA ILE A 37 -1.80 -0.62 8.55
C ILE A 37 -2.63 -1.91 8.39
N GLU A 38 -3.86 -1.91 8.87
CA GLU A 38 -4.79 -3.05 8.72
C GLU A 38 -5.75 -2.90 7.54
N LYS A 39 -6.07 -1.66 7.17
CA LYS A 39 -6.96 -1.33 6.07
C LYS A 39 -6.40 -0.18 5.24
N LEU A 40 -6.53 -0.31 3.93
CA LEU A 40 -6.27 0.81 3.03
C LEU A 40 -7.47 1.77 3.05
N ASP A 41 -7.19 3.06 2.93
CA ASP A 41 -8.17 4.14 3.03
C ASP A 41 -7.99 5.14 1.88
N SER A 42 -9.02 5.94 1.59
CA SER A 42 -9.06 6.88 0.47
C SER A 42 -8.01 7.98 0.58
N ALA A 43 -7.31 8.10 1.71
CA ALA A 43 -6.17 8.99 1.87
C ALA A 43 -5.05 8.73 0.85
N LEU A 44 -4.93 7.52 0.27
CA LEU A 44 -3.98 7.27 -0.82
C LEU A 44 -4.45 7.84 -2.17
N ASN A 45 -5.68 8.32 -2.29
CA ASN A 45 -6.15 8.96 -3.53
C ASN A 45 -5.50 10.31 -3.79
N THR A 46 -4.87 10.93 -2.78
CA THR A 46 -4.10 12.17 -2.96
C THR A 46 -2.82 11.94 -3.76
N LEU A 47 -2.36 10.68 -3.83
CA LEU A 47 -1.13 10.29 -4.51
C LEU A 47 -1.36 10.18 -6.03
N VAL A 48 -1.58 11.31 -6.68
CA VAL A 48 -1.91 11.34 -8.12
C VAL A 48 -0.69 11.02 -9.01
N ASN A 49 0.53 11.34 -8.55
CA ASN A 49 1.77 11.16 -9.32
C ASN A 49 2.63 9.97 -8.86
N VAL A 50 2.21 9.23 -7.82
CA VAL A 50 3.01 8.11 -7.32
C VAL A 50 3.13 7.02 -8.37
N LYS A 51 4.37 6.63 -8.70
CA LYS A 51 4.71 5.53 -9.61
C LYS A 51 5.10 4.26 -8.87
N HIS A 52 5.67 4.39 -7.67
CA HIS A 52 6.09 3.27 -6.85
C HIS A 52 5.58 3.44 -5.42
N LEU A 53 4.66 2.57 -5.00
CA LEU A 53 4.15 2.51 -3.65
C LEU A 53 4.57 1.20 -2.98
N SER A 54 5.29 1.30 -1.87
CA SER A 54 5.61 0.14 -1.03
C SER A 54 4.83 0.20 0.27
N LEU A 55 4.03 -0.83 0.50
CA LEU A 55 3.22 -1.06 1.70
C LEU A 55 3.66 -2.35 2.40
N SER A 56 4.93 -2.73 2.24
CA SER A 56 5.44 -4.02 2.71
C SER A 56 5.57 -4.03 4.24
N THR A 57 5.39 -5.19 4.88
CA THR A 57 5.49 -5.35 6.34
C THR A 57 4.40 -4.52 7.06
N ASN A 58 3.14 -4.75 6.67
CA ASN A 58 1.95 -4.21 7.32
C ASN A 58 0.95 -5.36 7.56
N CYS A 59 -0.25 -5.06 8.07
CA CYS A 59 -1.27 -6.06 8.38
C CYS A 59 -2.52 -5.89 7.49
N ILE A 60 -2.35 -5.43 6.24
CA ILE A 60 -3.47 -5.10 5.37
C ILE A 60 -4.25 -6.38 5.07
N ASP A 61 -5.50 -6.49 5.53
CA ASP A 61 -6.40 -7.63 5.26
C ASP A 61 -7.36 -7.31 4.11
N LYS A 62 -7.80 -6.04 4.01
CA LYS A 62 -8.71 -5.55 2.98
C LYS A 62 -8.09 -4.45 2.13
N MET A 63 -8.13 -4.64 0.82
CA MET A 63 -7.81 -3.62 -0.17
C MET A 63 -9.10 -2.96 -0.65
N ILE A 64 -9.14 -1.63 -0.65
CA ILE A 64 -10.24 -0.84 -1.22
C ILE A 64 -9.84 -0.30 -2.60
N PRO A 65 -10.80 0.06 -3.47
CA PRO A 65 -10.49 0.75 -4.71
C PRO A 65 -9.85 2.12 -4.42
N LEU A 66 -8.74 2.41 -5.08
CA LEU A 66 -7.97 3.64 -4.94
C LEU A 66 -7.88 4.35 -6.30
N PRO A 67 -8.97 4.95 -6.79
CA PRO A 67 -9.03 5.55 -8.13
C PRO A 67 -8.08 6.74 -8.31
N GLY A 68 -7.52 7.29 -7.23
CA GLY A 68 -6.55 8.38 -7.30
C GLY A 68 -5.16 7.95 -7.78
N LEU A 69 -4.82 6.66 -7.68
CA LEU A 69 -3.50 6.11 -8.05
C LEU A 69 -3.35 5.91 -9.57
N LYS A 70 -3.56 6.97 -10.36
CA LYS A 70 -3.64 6.91 -11.82
C LYS A 70 -2.30 6.57 -12.49
N ASN A 71 -1.18 6.98 -11.89
CA ASN A 71 0.17 6.83 -12.43
C ASN A 71 0.98 5.71 -11.78
N LEU A 72 0.37 4.94 -10.88
CA LEU A 72 1.07 3.92 -10.12
C LEU A 72 1.46 2.75 -11.06
N GLN A 73 2.73 2.38 -11.04
CA GLN A 73 3.32 1.33 -11.89
C GLN A 73 3.74 0.11 -11.06
N ILE A 74 4.27 0.36 -9.86
CA ILE A 74 4.82 -0.65 -8.96
C ILE A 74 4.11 -0.55 -7.61
N LEU A 75 3.49 -1.65 -7.20
CA LEU A 75 2.85 -1.80 -5.89
C LEU A 75 3.48 -2.99 -5.15
N SER A 76 4.14 -2.71 -4.03
CA SER A 76 4.76 -3.72 -3.18
C SER A 76 3.92 -3.96 -1.93
N LEU A 77 3.30 -5.14 -1.84
CA LEU A 77 2.44 -5.54 -0.72
C LEU A 77 3.02 -6.74 0.06
N GLY A 78 4.34 -6.93 0.04
CA GLY A 78 4.98 -8.06 0.70
C GLY A 78 4.74 -8.06 2.21
N ARG A 79 4.62 -9.24 2.85
CA ARG A 79 4.34 -9.38 4.29
C ARG A 79 3.10 -8.58 4.73
N ASN A 80 1.98 -8.78 4.04
CA ASN A 80 0.63 -8.34 4.44
C ASN A 80 -0.31 -9.55 4.65
N GLN A 81 -1.51 -9.31 5.16
CA GLN A 81 -2.53 -10.34 5.40
C GLN A 81 -3.65 -10.35 4.35
N ILE A 82 -3.35 -9.92 3.11
CA ILE A 82 -4.37 -9.73 2.08
C ILE A 82 -4.89 -11.09 1.62
N LYS A 83 -6.10 -11.47 2.06
CA LYS A 83 -6.73 -12.76 1.74
C LYS A 83 -7.45 -12.75 0.38
N LYS A 84 -8.01 -11.60 -0.01
CA LYS A 84 -8.69 -11.40 -1.29
C LYS A 84 -8.35 -10.03 -1.85
N ILE A 85 -7.83 -9.99 -3.06
CA ILE A 85 -7.64 -8.74 -3.81
C ILE A 85 -8.86 -8.59 -4.71
N MET A 86 -9.94 -7.98 -4.20
CA MET A 86 -11.18 -7.82 -4.98
C MET A 86 -11.09 -6.73 -6.07
N CYS A 87 -10.08 -5.87 -6.02
CA CYS A 87 -9.99 -4.68 -6.88
C CYS A 87 -8.91 -4.76 -7.97
N LEU A 88 -8.48 -5.96 -8.38
CA LEU A 88 -7.40 -6.11 -9.37
C LEU A 88 -7.84 -5.86 -10.83
N GLU A 89 -9.11 -5.55 -11.08
CA GLU A 89 -9.65 -5.35 -12.43
C GLU A 89 -9.16 -4.04 -13.07
N GLU A 90 -9.01 -2.98 -12.27
CA GLU A 90 -8.48 -1.68 -12.72
C GLU A 90 -6.93 -1.62 -12.69
N ALA A 91 -6.34 -2.59 -11.98
CA ALA A 91 -4.92 -2.81 -11.83
C ALA A 91 -4.22 -3.38 -13.08
N LYS A 92 -4.93 -3.55 -14.21
CA LYS A 92 -4.36 -3.97 -15.50
C LYS A 92 -3.28 -3.00 -16.04
N LYS A 93 -3.13 -1.81 -15.44
CA LYS A 93 -2.03 -0.87 -15.72
C LYS A 93 -0.75 -1.11 -14.91
N PHE A 94 -0.76 -1.93 -13.85
CA PHE A 94 0.43 -2.17 -13.04
C PHE A 94 1.38 -3.14 -13.76
N HIS A 95 2.46 -2.58 -14.33
CA HIS A 95 3.47 -3.35 -15.06
C HIS A 95 4.18 -4.38 -14.16
N LYS A 96 4.18 -4.21 -12.83
CA LYS A 96 4.88 -5.10 -11.90
C LYS A 96 4.21 -5.16 -10.52
N ILE A 97 3.21 -6.02 -10.35
CA ILE A 97 2.70 -6.37 -9.02
C ILE A 97 3.59 -7.48 -8.47
N SER A 98 4.46 -7.16 -7.50
CA SER A 98 5.23 -8.17 -6.77
C SER A 98 4.31 -8.83 -5.74
N LYS A 99 3.50 -9.81 -6.21
CA LYS A 99 2.67 -10.64 -5.34
C LYS A 99 3.56 -11.66 -4.62
N ASN A 100 4.25 -11.23 -3.57
CA ASN A 100 4.86 -12.15 -2.61
C ASN A 100 3.74 -12.78 -1.75
N PHE A 101 3.00 -13.72 -2.35
CA PHE A 101 2.20 -14.68 -1.61
C PHE A 101 3.17 -15.47 -0.74
N LYS A 102 3.29 -15.11 0.53
CA LYS A 102 3.86 -16.02 1.51
C LYS A 102 2.87 -17.18 1.60
N LYS A 103 3.16 -18.20 0.81
CA LYS A 103 2.60 -19.55 0.79
C LYS A 103 1.99 -19.87 2.16
N LEU A 104 0.67 -19.77 2.27
CA LEU A 104 -0.10 -20.52 3.27
C LEU A 104 -0.07 -21.97 2.78
N SER A 105 1.10 -22.59 2.90
CA SER A 105 1.20 -24.02 3.07
C SER A 105 1.22 -24.24 4.57
N SER A 106 0.03 -24.46 5.11
CA SER A 106 -0.19 -25.68 5.86
C SER A 106 -1.44 -26.30 5.27
N LYS A 107 -1.26 -27.47 4.66
CA LYS A 107 -2.33 -28.41 4.38
C LYS A 107 -3.14 -28.58 5.67
N ASN A 108 -4.43 -28.30 5.64
CA ASN A 108 -5.38 -28.98 6.52
C ASN A 108 -6.17 -29.94 5.63
N GLN A 109 -5.57 -31.11 5.41
CA GLN A 109 -6.29 -32.36 5.23
C GLN A 109 -5.95 -33.22 6.44
#